data_AF-A0A8B3FI83-F1
#
_entry.id   AF-A0A8B3FI83-F1
#
_cell.length_a   1.000
_cell.length_b   1.000
_cell.length_c   1.000
_cell.angle_alpha   90.00
_cell.angle_beta   90.00
_cell.angle_gamma   90.00
#
_symmetry.space_group_name_H-M   'P 1'
#
loop_
_entity.id
_entity.type
_entity.pdbx_description
1 polymer ?
#
loop_
_entity_poly.entity_id
_entity_poly.type
_entity_poly.pdbx_seq_one_letter_code
_entity_poly.pdbx_strand_id
1 'polypeptide(L)'
;MSQAERRRWLLDALLAEDPEYARLEVPAGRHDQQRLLRGLMNVRMPAPVSEDFLAVQDAYLRELTAGKGVTSLDELTPAPHDPDLFCWQGDITTLGVDAIVNAANNKLLGCFVSNHRCVDNAIHSSAGVQLRVACAELMRAQGHDEPTGTAKITPGFNLPAHHVIHTVGPVVTGPLTAEHRELLASCYRSALALADESGLASIAFCCVSTGEFGFPNDAAATVALGTIRDYKERTGSALKVVLNVFTDLDLRLYNELLGGHRLEAADLAFEEQHADEHRREDRPAPRGGRHRTRLDCRGGG
;
A
#
# COMPACT_ATOMS: atom_id res chain seq x y z
N MET A 1 -20.47 4.52 -21.41
CA MET A 1 -19.43 3.54 -21.74
C MET A 1 -19.58 2.35 -20.80
N SER A 2 -19.56 1.12 -21.33
CA SER A 2 -19.43 -0.10 -20.54
C SER A 2 -18.05 -0.20 -19.89
N GLN A 3 -17.88 -1.08 -18.91
CA GLN A 3 -16.60 -1.28 -18.23
C GLN A 3 -15.47 -1.73 -19.17
N ALA A 4 -15.80 -2.49 -20.23
CA ALA A 4 -14.84 -2.89 -21.25
C ALA A 4 -14.43 -1.70 -22.14
N GLU A 5 -15.39 -0.85 -22.53
CA GLU A 5 -15.13 0.35 -23.31
C GLU A 5 -14.28 1.35 -22.54
N ARG A 6 -14.58 1.59 -21.25
CA ARG A 6 -13.77 2.48 -20.39
C ARG A 6 -12.33 1.98 -20.29
N ARG A 7 -12.14 0.68 -20.02
CA ARG A 7 -10.80 0.07 -19.95
C ARG A 7 -10.03 0.24 -21.25
N ARG A 8 -10.69 -0.01 -22.38
CA ARG A 8 -10.04 0.10 -23.69
C ARG A 8 -9.65 1.55 -23.99
N TRP A 9 -10.56 2.48 -23.74
CA TRP A 9 -10.31 3.90 -23.93
C TRP A 9 -9.16 4.42 -23.07
N LEU A 10 -9.10 4.02 -21.79
CA LEU A 10 -8.01 4.40 -20.88
C LEU A 10 -6.65 3.86 -21.34
N LEU A 11 -6.62 2.62 -21.84
CA LEU A 11 -5.42 2.03 -22.43
C LEU A 11 -4.96 2.83 -23.65
N ASP A 12 -5.87 3.09 -24.59
CA ASP A 12 -5.53 3.83 -25.81
C ASP A 12 -5.04 5.26 -25.47
N ALA A 13 -5.64 5.92 -24.46
CA ALA A 13 -5.21 7.23 -23.98
C ALA A 13 -3.81 7.22 -23.35
N LEU A 14 -3.52 6.27 -22.45
CA LEU A 14 -2.21 6.16 -21.79
C LEU A 14 -1.10 5.76 -22.76
N LEU A 15 -1.39 4.89 -23.73
CA LEU A 15 -0.42 4.49 -24.76
C LEU A 15 -0.11 5.63 -25.73
N ALA A 16 -1.08 6.51 -26.00
CA ALA A 16 -0.87 7.71 -26.81
C ALA A 16 -0.12 8.83 -26.07
N GLU A 17 -0.16 8.83 -24.73
CA GLU A 17 0.46 9.85 -23.89
C GLU A 17 2.00 9.75 -23.89
N ASP A 18 2.55 8.54 -23.84
CA ASP A 18 3.98 8.30 -23.70
C ASP A 18 4.57 7.56 -24.92
N PRO A 19 5.50 8.18 -25.68
CA PRO A 19 6.16 7.55 -26.83
C PRO A 19 6.88 6.23 -26.51
N GLU A 20 7.31 6.01 -25.26
CA GLU A 20 7.93 4.74 -24.83
C GLU A 20 6.96 3.57 -24.98
N TYR A 21 5.68 3.80 -24.69
CA TYR A 21 4.65 2.76 -24.68
C TYR A 21 3.79 2.73 -25.95
N ALA A 22 3.88 3.72 -26.83
CA ALA A 22 3.06 3.85 -28.03
C ALA A 22 3.06 2.63 -28.99
N ARG A 23 4.06 1.75 -28.88
CA ARG A 23 4.17 0.51 -29.69
C ARG A 23 3.64 -0.74 -29.00
N LEU A 24 3.22 -0.66 -27.74
CA LEU A 24 2.64 -1.80 -27.03
C LEU A 24 1.26 -2.12 -27.59
N GLU A 25 1.05 -3.38 -27.95
CA GLU A 25 -0.26 -3.85 -28.39
C GLU A 25 -1.17 -4.11 -27.19
N VAL A 26 -2.42 -3.64 -27.26
CA VAL A 26 -3.43 -3.93 -26.26
C VAL A 26 -3.86 -5.40 -26.38
N PRO A 27 -3.66 -6.26 -25.35
CA PRO A 27 -4.05 -7.67 -25.40
C PRO A 27 -5.56 -7.84 -25.60
N ALA A 28 -5.99 -8.97 -26.17
CA ALA A 28 -7.41 -9.28 -26.33
C ALA A 28 -8.11 -9.65 -25.00
N GLY A 29 -7.37 -10.31 -24.09
CA GLY A 29 -7.91 -10.82 -22.84
C GLY A 29 -8.21 -9.73 -21.81
N ARG A 30 -9.38 -9.80 -21.16
CA ARG A 30 -9.77 -8.86 -20.09
C ARG A 30 -8.72 -8.74 -18.99
N HIS A 31 -8.23 -9.86 -18.49
CA HIS A 31 -7.26 -9.89 -17.39
C HIS A 31 -5.94 -9.20 -17.77
N ASP A 32 -5.44 -9.47 -18.98
CA ASP A 32 -4.20 -8.85 -19.45
C ASP A 32 -4.36 -7.37 -19.76
N GLN A 33 -5.53 -6.94 -20.26
CA GLN A 33 -5.86 -5.52 -20.38
C GLN A 33 -5.88 -4.82 -19.01
N GLN A 34 -6.43 -5.47 -17.97
CA GLN A 34 -6.45 -4.91 -16.62
C GLN A 34 -5.03 -4.78 -16.04
N ARG A 35 -4.18 -5.79 -16.25
CA ARG A 35 -2.76 -5.76 -15.85
C ARG A 35 -1.96 -4.69 -16.60
N LEU A 36 -2.20 -4.54 -17.90
CA LEU A 36 -1.55 -3.49 -18.70
C LEU A 36 -1.99 -2.11 -18.22
N LEU A 37 -3.29 -1.90 -18.02
CA LEU A 37 -3.83 -0.62 -17.56
C LEU A 37 -3.24 -0.24 -16.19
N ARG A 38 -3.27 -1.16 -15.23
CA ARG A 38 -2.63 -0.97 -13.92
C ARG A 38 -1.14 -0.63 -14.07
N GLY A 39 -0.42 -1.40 -14.88
CA GLY A 39 1.00 -1.20 -15.13
C GLY A 39 1.33 0.19 -15.66
N LEU A 40 0.60 0.65 -16.69
CA LEU A 40 0.74 1.99 -17.27
C LEU A 40 0.46 3.08 -16.24
N MET A 41 -0.63 2.95 -15.47
CA MET A 41 -0.95 3.89 -14.38
C MET A 41 0.14 3.92 -13.28
N ASN A 42 0.79 2.78 -12.99
CA ASN A 42 1.86 2.70 -11.99
C ASN A 42 3.15 3.40 -12.42
N VAL A 43 3.49 3.37 -13.71
CA VAL A 43 4.73 3.97 -14.23
C VAL A 43 4.54 5.42 -14.68
N ARG A 44 3.30 5.86 -14.92
CA ARG A 44 2.98 7.22 -15.37
C ARG A 44 3.49 8.29 -14.39
N MET A 45 4.35 9.18 -14.85
CA MET A 45 4.83 10.31 -14.04
C MET A 45 3.70 11.25 -13.60
N PRO A 46 3.82 11.97 -12.47
CA PRO A 46 2.85 12.98 -12.08
C PRO A 46 2.75 14.07 -13.16
N ALA A 47 1.64 14.09 -13.88
CA ALA A 47 1.33 15.08 -14.90
C ALA A 47 -0.19 15.33 -14.90
N PRO A 48 -0.63 16.55 -15.27
CA PRO A 48 -2.04 16.84 -15.48
C PRO A 48 -2.70 15.84 -16.43
N VAL A 49 -3.99 15.62 -16.23
CA VAL A 49 -4.83 14.77 -17.08
C VAL A 49 -6.09 15.54 -17.45
N SER A 50 -6.68 15.24 -18.61
CA SER A 50 -7.91 15.90 -19.04
C SER A 50 -9.10 15.49 -18.15
N GLU A 51 -10.10 16.37 -18.08
CA GLU A 51 -11.36 16.08 -17.38
C GLU A 51 -12.04 14.81 -17.93
N ASP A 52 -11.99 14.61 -19.25
CA ASP A 52 -12.51 13.41 -19.90
C ASP A 52 -11.79 12.14 -19.40
N PHE A 53 -10.46 12.19 -19.28
CA PHE A 53 -9.69 11.06 -18.76
C PHE A 53 -10.10 10.73 -17.33
N LEU A 54 -10.21 11.75 -16.48
CA LEU A 54 -10.64 11.60 -15.10
C LEU A 54 -12.04 11.03 -15.00
N ALA A 55 -12.99 11.53 -15.78
CA ALA A 55 -14.36 11.04 -15.78
C ALA A 55 -14.45 9.56 -16.15
N VAL A 56 -13.71 9.12 -17.19
CA VAL A 56 -13.69 7.72 -17.62
C VAL A 56 -12.98 6.84 -16.58
N GLN A 57 -11.85 7.29 -16.04
CA GLN A 57 -11.08 6.58 -15.03
C GLN A 57 -11.89 6.41 -13.74
N ASP A 58 -12.48 7.48 -13.24
CA ASP A 58 -13.24 7.47 -11.99
C ASP A 58 -14.44 6.52 -12.09
N ALA A 59 -15.18 6.57 -13.21
CA ALA A 59 -16.28 5.63 -13.45
C ALA A 59 -15.79 4.17 -13.53
N TYR A 60 -14.62 3.93 -14.15
CA TYR A 60 -14.02 2.61 -14.23
C TYR A 60 -13.60 2.08 -12.85
N LEU A 61 -12.86 2.88 -12.07
CA LEU A 61 -12.33 2.49 -10.77
C LEU A 61 -13.45 2.30 -9.74
N ARG A 62 -14.44 3.19 -9.68
CA ARG A 62 -15.59 3.04 -8.76
C ARG A 62 -16.38 1.76 -9.04
N GLU A 63 -16.61 1.41 -10.30
CA GLU A 63 -17.28 0.15 -10.67
C GLU A 63 -16.42 -1.08 -10.32
N LEU A 64 -15.08 -1.00 -10.46
CA LEU A 64 -14.19 -2.07 -9.98
C LEU A 64 -14.25 -2.25 -8.47
N THR A 65 -14.16 -1.15 -7.71
CA THR A 65 -14.22 -1.16 -6.25
C THR A 65 -15.56 -1.71 -5.76
N ALA A 66 -16.68 -1.26 -6.34
CA ALA A 66 -18.00 -1.80 -6.02
C ALA A 66 -18.09 -3.31 -6.31
N GLY A 67 -17.51 -3.78 -7.43
CA GLY A 67 -17.47 -5.20 -7.78
C GLY A 67 -16.61 -6.07 -6.86
N LYS A 68 -15.68 -5.50 -6.08
CA LYS A 68 -14.90 -6.22 -5.06
C LYS A 68 -15.68 -6.40 -3.75
N GLY A 69 -16.72 -5.59 -3.53
CA GLY A 69 -17.41 -5.46 -2.23
C GLY A 69 -16.69 -4.44 -1.34
N VAL A 70 -17.44 -3.45 -0.87
CA VAL A 70 -16.96 -2.44 0.07
C VAL A 70 -17.43 -2.82 1.46
N THR A 71 -16.51 -2.85 2.42
CA THR A 71 -16.81 -3.08 3.84
C THR A 71 -16.81 -1.74 4.56
N SER A 72 -17.85 -1.46 5.33
CA SER A 72 -17.90 -0.25 6.16
C SER A 72 -17.51 -0.54 7.60
N LEU A 73 -17.10 0.51 8.33
CA LEU A 73 -16.66 0.37 9.73
C LEU A 73 -17.73 -0.23 10.67
N ASP A 74 -19.01 0.03 10.42
CA ASP A 74 -20.14 -0.50 11.20
C ASP A 74 -20.39 -2.00 10.98
N GLU A 75 -19.82 -2.58 9.92
CA GLU A 75 -19.81 -4.03 9.69
C GLU A 75 -18.70 -4.74 10.48
N LEU A 76 -17.74 -4.00 11.04
CA LEU A 76 -16.61 -4.57 11.78
C LEU A 76 -16.95 -4.82 13.25
N THR A 77 -16.44 -5.93 13.78
CA THR A 77 -16.52 -6.25 15.21
C THR A 77 -15.35 -5.60 15.94
N PRO A 78 -15.59 -4.82 17.01
CA PRO A 78 -14.51 -4.29 17.85
C PRO A 78 -13.70 -5.40 18.52
N ALA A 79 -12.47 -5.07 18.87
CA ALA A 79 -11.57 -5.93 19.61
C ALA A 79 -12.12 -6.22 21.03
N PRO A 80 -11.79 -7.39 21.60
CA PRO A 80 -12.08 -7.65 23.00
C PRO A 80 -11.45 -6.55 23.88
N HIS A 81 -12.22 -6.03 24.82
CA HIS A 81 -11.79 -5.04 25.82
C HIS A 81 -11.42 -3.64 25.27
N ASP A 82 -11.57 -3.37 23.97
CA ASP A 82 -11.37 -2.03 23.40
C ASP A 82 -12.40 -1.75 22.28
N PRO A 83 -13.45 -0.96 22.55
CA PRO A 83 -14.54 -0.72 21.60
C PRO A 83 -14.13 0.15 20.41
N ASP A 84 -12.95 0.77 20.45
CA ASP A 84 -12.46 1.64 19.40
C ASP A 84 -11.35 1.00 18.55
N LEU A 85 -10.90 -0.22 18.89
CA LEU A 85 -9.93 -0.97 18.09
C LEU A 85 -10.64 -2.08 17.32
N PHE A 86 -10.19 -2.31 16.08
CA PHE A 86 -10.73 -3.34 15.20
C PHE A 86 -9.57 -4.07 14.54
N CYS A 87 -9.73 -5.36 14.24
CA CYS A 87 -8.82 -6.11 13.38
C CYS A 87 -9.61 -6.63 12.18
N TRP A 88 -9.14 -6.35 10.97
CA TRP A 88 -9.85 -6.70 9.74
C TRP A 88 -8.90 -7.25 8.68
N GLN A 89 -9.13 -8.49 8.28
CA GLN A 89 -8.39 -9.12 7.19
C GLN A 89 -9.05 -8.81 5.84
N GLY A 90 -8.35 -8.10 4.96
CA GLY A 90 -8.91 -7.71 3.66
C GLY A 90 -8.07 -6.72 2.84
N ASP A 91 -8.59 -6.35 1.68
CA ASP A 91 -8.01 -5.33 0.80
C ASP A 91 -8.33 -3.93 1.33
N ILE A 92 -7.34 -3.24 1.92
CA ILE A 92 -7.53 -1.88 2.47
C ILE A 92 -8.19 -0.88 1.49
N THR A 93 -8.08 -1.12 0.19
CA THR A 93 -8.68 -0.26 -0.84
C THR A 93 -10.20 -0.40 -0.95
N THR A 94 -10.81 -1.34 -0.23
CA THR A 94 -12.26 -1.58 -0.18
C THR A 94 -12.86 -1.29 1.19
N LEU A 95 -12.11 -0.66 2.10
CA LEU A 95 -12.57 -0.30 3.44
C LEU A 95 -13.09 1.14 3.49
N GLY A 96 -14.35 1.31 3.88
CA GLY A 96 -14.99 2.61 4.11
C GLY A 96 -14.71 3.13 5.52
N VAL A 97 -13.75 4.05 5.63
CA VAL A 97 -13.32 4.77 6.84
C VAL A 97 -12.91 6.20 6.46
N ASP A 98 -12.66 7.09 7.42
CA ASP A 98 -12.27 8.46 7.07
C ASP A 98 -10.86 8.55 6.48
N ALA A 99 -9.92 7.74 6.98
CA ALA A 99 -8.59 7.62 6.39
C ALA A 99 -8.07 6.18 6.37
N ILE A 100 -7.37 5.83 5.29
CA ILE A 100 -6.49 4.66 5.28
C ILE A 100 -5.02 5.12 5.31
N VAL A 101 -4.15 4.33 5.91
CA VAL A 101 -2.72 4.62 5.97
C VAL A 101 -1.99 3.87 4.87
N ASN A 102 -1.22 4.60 4.07
CA ASN A 102 -0.32 4.07 3.06
C ASN A 102 1.11 3.97 3.62
N ALA A 103 1.72 2.79 3.55
CA ALA A 103 3.15 2.61 3.74
C ALA A 103 3.92 3.05 2.49
N ALA A 104 4.25 4.34 2.44
CA ALA A 104 4.90 4.99 1.31
C ALA A 104 6.43 4.89 1.36
N ASN A 105 7.07 5.14 0.21
CA ASN A 105 8.49 5.45 0.14
C ASN A 105 8.72 6.97 0.31
N ASN A 106 9.96 7.40 0.56
CA ASN A 106 10.29 8.80 0.85
C ASN A 106 9.98 9.80 -0.28
N LYS A 107 9.74 9.34 -1.52
CA LYS A 107 9.31 10.22 -2.61
C LYS A 107 7.82 10.55 -2.57
N LEU A 108 6.99 9.77 -1.86
CA LEU A 108 5.52 9.94 -1.77
C LEU A 108 4.76 9.82 -3.09
N LEU A 109 5.44 9.59 -4.21
CA LEU A 109 4.84 9.49 -5.55
C LEU A 109 4.23 8.10 -5.83
N GLY A 110 4.08 7.26 -4.83
CA GLY A 110 3.64 5.88 -5.00
C GLY A 110 4.72 4.95 -5.58
N CYS A 111 4.31 3.75 -5.95
CA CYS A 111 5.21 2.72 -6.48
C CYS A 111 5.30 2.77 -8.01
N PHE A 112 6.52 2.91 -8.56
CA PHE A 112 6.79 2.88 -10.00
C PHE A 112 7.11 1.50 -10.55
N VAL A 113 7.10 0.45 -9.72
CA VAL A 113 7.25 -0.92 -10.20
C VAL A 113 5.89 -1.40 -10.71
N SER A 114 5.81 -1.64 -12.02
CA SER A 114 4.57 -2.08 -12.69
C SER A 114 4.00 -3.33 -12.04
N ASN A 115 2.72 -3.29 -11.67
CA ASN A 115 1.99 -4.40 -11.04
C ASN A 115 2.63 -4.95 -9.76
N HIS A 116 3.41 -4.13 -9.05
CA HIS A 116 4.05 -4.54 -7.81
C HIS A 116 3.02 -4.93 -6.74
N ARG A 117 3.31 -5.97 -5.98
CA ARG A 117 2.44 -6.48 -4.90
C ARG A 117 2.76 -5.78 -3.57
N CYS A 118 2.77 -4.46 -3.56
CA CYS A 118 2.86 -3.66 -2.33
C CYS A 118 1.59 -2.83 -2.12
N VAL A 119 1.32 -2.47 -0.86
CA VAL A 119 0.14 -1.67 -0.47
C VAL A 119 0.12 -0.30 -1.17
N ASP A 120 1.29 0.33 -1.32
CA ASP A 120 1.45 1.61 -2.01
C ASP A 120 0.97 1.53 -3.48
N ASN A 121 1.34 0.46 -4.18
CA ASN A 121 0.85 0.20 -5.53
C ASN A 121 -0.66 -0.05 -5.55
N ALA A 122 -1.20 -0.82 -4.59
CA ALA A 122 -2.63 -1.13 -4.51
C ALA A 122 -3.47 0.14 -4.27
N ILE A 123 -3.06 0.98 -3.32
CA ILE A 123 -3.71 2.25 -2.97
C ILE A 123 -3.68 3.20 -4.17
N HIS A 124 -2.51 3.46 -4.76
CA HIS A 124 -2.41 4.35 -5.93
C HIS A 124 -3.19 3.83 -7.15
N SER A 125 -3.20 2.52 -7.38
CA SER A 125 -3.96 1.92 -8.50
C SER A 125 -5.47 2.06 -8.31
N SER A 126 -5.94 2.03 -7.07
CA SER A 126 -7.37 2.07 -6.74
C SER A 126 -7.90 3.50 -6.57
N ALA A 127 -7.07 4.41 -6.06
CA ALA A 127 -7.40 5.83 -5.95
C ALA A 127 -7.44 6.55 -7.31
N GLY A 128 -6.56 6.15 -8.24
CA GLY A 128 -6.42 6.76 -9.57
C GLY A 128 -5.23 7.71 -9.67
N VAL A 129 -4.94 8.17 -10.91
CA VAL A 129 -3.74 8.99 -11.18
C VAL A 129 -3.70 10.31 -10.41
N GLN A 130 -4.86 10.84 -9.97
CA GLN A 130 -4.94 12.07 -9.18
C GLN A 130 -4.16 11.97 -7.86
N LEU A 131 -4.11 10.79 -7.24
CA LEU A 131 -3.39 10.62 -5.96
C LEU A 131 -1.91 10.93 -6.12
N ARG A 132 -1.29 10.46 -7.20
CA ARG A 132 0.12 10.75 -7.50
C ARG A 132 0.34 12.24 -7.79
N VAL A 133 -0.60 12.89 -8.47
CA VAL A 133 -0.52 14.34 -8.74
C VAL A 133 -0.59 15.13 -7.43
N ALA A 134 -1.54 14.82 -6.53
CA ALA A 134 -1.65 15.45 -5.22
C ALA A 134 -0.39 15.25 -4.37
N CYS A 135 0.16 14.03 -4.34
CA CYS A 135 1.44 13.79 -3.67
C CYS A 135 2.59 14.62 -4.28
N ALA A 136 2.67 14.73 -5.60
CA ALA A 136 3.71 15.52 -6.25
C ALA A 136 3.61 17.02 -5.92
N GLU A 137 2.38 17.54 -5.79
CA GLU A 137 2.14 18.92 -5.35
C GLU A 137 2.58 19.14 -3.90
N LEU A 138 2.25 18.22 -3.00
CA LEU A 138 2.71 18.25 -1.60
C LEU A 138 4.23 18.24 -1.52
N MET A 139 4.89 17.31 -2.22
CA MET A 139 6.35 17.18 -2.17
C MET A 139 7.07 18.37 -2.78
N ARG A 140 6.53 18.95 -3.86
CA ARG A 140 7.05 20.17 -4.46
C ARG A 140 6.91 21.37 -3.52
N ALA A 141 5.79 21.50 -2.82
CA ALA A 141 5.59 22.55 -1.83
C ALA A 141 6.52 22.40 -0.62
N GLN A 142 6.77 21.15 -0.19
CA GLN A 142 7.72 20.84 0.89
C GLN A 142 9.18 21.11 0.52
N GLY A 143 9.58 20.82 -0.72
CA GLY A 143 10.92 21.08 -1.23
C GLY A 143 12.00 20.06 -0.83
N HIS A 144 11.63 18.97 -0.14
CA HIS A 144 12.52 17.85 0.18
C HIS A 144 11.74 16.54 0.31
N ASP A 145 12.43 15.40 0.20
CA ASP A 145 11.85 14.06 0.39
C ASP A 145 11.24 13.91 1.80
N GLU A 146 10.20 13.08 1.92
CA GLU A 146 9.52 12.85 3.19
C GLU A 146 10.40 12.02 4.15
N PRO A 147 10.67 12.52 5.37
CA PRO A 147 11.45 11.77 6.36
C PRO A 147 10.77 10.48 6.82
N THR A 148 11.56 9.51 7.25
CA THR A 148 11.04 8.32 7.94
C THR A 148 10.36 8.72 9.25
N GLY A 149 9.19 8.14 9.54
CA GLY A 149 8.46 8.39 10.78
C GLY A 149 7.50 9.58 10.75
N THR A 150 7.39 10.29 9.63
CA THR A 150 6.45 11.41 9.42
C THR A 150 5.31 11.01 8.48
N ALA A 151 4.25 11.83 8.46
CA ALA A 151 3.05 11.56 7.67
C ALA A 151 2.52 12.77 6.91
N LYS A 152 1.86 12.51 5.76
CA LYS A 152 1.15 13.50 4.92
C LYS A 152 -0.25 13.00 4.61
N ILE A 153 -1.20 13.92 4.39
CA ILE A 153 -2.58 13.58 4.06
C ILE A 153 -2.96 14.08 2.67
N THR A 154 -3.71 13.26 1.94
CA THR A 154 -4.32 13.60 0.65
C THR A 154 -5.79 13.11 0.61
N PRO A 155 -6.61 13.60 -0.33
CA PRO A 155 -7.91 12.99 -0.60
C PRO A 155 -7.79 11.53 -1.08
N GLY A 156 -8.81 10.71 -0.79
CA GLY A 156 -8.88 9.30 -1.20
C GLY A 156 -9.32 9.06 -2.65
N PHE A 157 -9.85 10.09 -3.32
CA PHE A 157 -10.31 10.06 -4.71
C PHE A 157 -11.36 8.96 -4.99
N ASN A 158 -10.96 7.84 -5.60
CA ASN A 158 -11.85 6.73 -5.95
C ASN A 158 -11.89 5.62 -4.90
N LEU A 159 -11.15 5.77 -3.79
CA LEU A 159 -11.24 4.88 -2.64
C LEU A 159 -12.56 5.10 -1.90
N PRO A 160 -13.10 4.08 -1.20
CA PRO A 160 -14.18 4.27 -0.24
C PRO A 160 -13.75 5.14 0.94
N ALA A 161 -12.45 5.16 1.26
CA ALA A 161 -11.90 6.02 2.28
C ALA A 161 -11.82 7.48 1.83
N HIS A 162 -12.16 8.42 2.71
CA HIS A 162 -12.19 9.85 2.36
C HIS A 162 -10.79 10.43 2.13
N HIS A 163 -9.80 9.92 2.87
CA HIS A 163 -8.41 10.38 2.83
C HIS A 163 -7.41 9.22 2.78
N VAL A 164 -6.20 9.52 2.31
CA VAL A 164 -5.02 8.67 2.47
C VAL A 164 -4.01 9.42 3.32
N ILE A 165 -3.60 8.80 4.43
CA ILE A 165 -2.47 9.25 5.23
C ILE A 165 -1.24 8.44 4.82
N HIS A 166 -0.26 9.10 4.22
CA HIS A 166 0.96 8.49 3.74
C HIS A 166 2.04 8.61 4.80
N THR A 167 2.62 7.50 5.24
CA THR A 167 3.75 7.48 6.19
C THR A 167 4.94 6.74 5.60
N VAL A 168 6.15 7.19 5.92
CA VAL A 168 7.39 6.53 5.48
C VAL A 168 7.95 5.66 6.60
N GLY A 169 7.85 4.35 6.43
CA GLY A 169 8.33 3.36 7.40
C GLY A 169 9.86 3.14 7.35
N PRO A 170 10.49 2.67 8.44
CA PRO A 170 11.90 2.31 8.44
C PRO A 170 12.16 1.08 7.57
N VAL A 171 13.35 1.01 6.98
CA VAL A 171 13.87 -0.14 6.20
C VAL A 171 14.86 -0.93 7.05
N VAL A 172 14.65 -2.23 7.18
CA VAL A 172 15.45 -3.13 8.01
C VAL A 172 16.19 -4.12 7.11
N THR A 173 17.50 -3.92 6.91
CA THR A 173 18.38 -4.80 6.11
C THR A 173 19.32 -5.66 6.98
N GLY A 174 19.11 -5.66 8.30
CA GLY A 174 19.95 -6.36 9.27
C GLY A 174 19.21 -6.57 10.59
N PRO A 175 19.94 -6.70 11.73
CA PRO A 175 19.31 -6.84 13.03
C PRO A 175 18.34 -5.70 13.33
N LEU A 176 17.20 -6.03 13.93
CA LEU A 176 16.22 -5.04 14.37
C LEU A 176 16.79 -4.22 15.55
N THR A 177 16.84 -2.89 15.40
CA THR A 177 17.40 -1.96 16.40
C THR A 177 16.29 -1.24 17.16
N ALA A 178 16.66 -0.58 18.27
CA ALA A 178 15.76 0.31 19.00
C ALA A 178 15.32 1.50 18.12
N GLU A 179 16.21 2.01 17.27
CA GLU A 179 15.91 3.08 16.31
C GLU A 179 14.83 2.66 15.31
N HIS A 180 14.90 1.45 14.76
CA HIS A 180 13.85 0.95 13.86
C HIS A 180 12.48 0.94 14.57
N ARG A 181 12.43 0.47 15.82
CA ARG A 181 11.20 0.42 16.61
C ARG A 181 10.65 1.82 16.87
N GLU A 182 11.51 2.78 17.21
CA GLU A 182 11.10 4.16 17.45
C GLU A 182 10.61 4.86 16.17
N LEU A 183 11.28 4.63 15.03
CA LEU A 183 10.85 5.16 13.74
C LEU A 183 9.51 4.57 13.31
N LEU A 184 9.29 3.28 13.54
CA LEU A 184 7.98 2.67 13.28
C LEU A 184 6.91 3.25 14.21
N ALA A 185 7.19 3.39 15.51
CA ALA A 185 6.28 4.06 16.45
C ALA A 185 5.97 5.50 16.01
N SER A 186 6.96 6.24 15.51
CA SER A 186 6.77 7.58 14.98
C SER A 186 5.80 7.61 13.80
N CYS A 187 5.82 6.60 12.91
CA CYS A 187 4.85 6.50 11.81
C CYS A 187 3.41 6.47 12.34
N TYR A 188 3.14 5.60 13.32
CA TYR A 188 1.81 5.48 13.92
C TYR A 188 1.40 6.76 14.65
N ARG A 189 2.27 7.36 15.48
CA ARG A 189 1.96 8.61 16.18
C ARG A 189 1.68 9.76 15.22
N SER A 190 2.50 9.92 14.18
CA SER A 190 2.32 10.98 13.18
C SER A 190 1.01 10.82 12.41
N ALA A 191 0.65 9.59 12.04
CA ALA A 191 -0.61 9.32 11.35
C ALA A 191 -1.84 9.54 12.25
N LEU A 192 -1.79 9.11 13.53
CA LEU A 192 -2.85 9.34 14.51
C LEU A 192 -3.04 10.83 14.80
N ALA A 193 -1.94 11.55 15.03
CA ALA A 193 -1.97 13.00 15.24
C ALA A 193 -2.59 13.73 14.06
N LEU A 194 -2.17 13.39 12.83
CA LEU A 194 -2.70 14.01 11.63
C LEU A 194 -4.21 13.72 11.43
N ALA A 195 -4.67 12.53 11.81
CA ALA A 195 -6.09 12.19 11.77
C ALA A 195 -6.91 13.00 12.79
N ASP A 196 -6.44 13.13 14.03
CA ASP A 196 -7.08 13.97 15.06
C ASP A 196 -7.09 15.45 14.63
N GLU A 197 -5.95 15.98 14.17
CA GLU A 197 -5.81 17.37 13.69
C GLU A 197 -6.74 17.68 12.51
N SER A 198 -7.02 16.66 11.69
CA SER A 198 -7.94 16.77 10.55
C SER A 198 -9.40 16.50 10.92
N GLY A 199 -9.70 16.24 12.20
CA GLY A 199 -11.06 15.99 12.69
C GLY A 199 -11.68 14.69 12.18
N LEU A 200 -10.86 13.69 11.86
CA LEU A 200 -11.33 12.38 11.40
C LEU A 200 -11.86 11.55 12.57
N ALA A 201 -12.86 10.69 12.34
CA ALA A 201 -13.41 9.80 13.36
C ALA A 201 -12.81 8.38 13.29
N SER A 202 -12.22 8.00 12.14
CA SER A 202 -11.69 6.67 11.91
C SER A 202 -10.44 6.62 11.04
N ILE A 203 -9.53 5.71 11.37
CA ILE A 203 -8.28 5.48 10.63
C ILE A 203 -7.97 3.99 10.53
N ALA A 204 -7.56 3.52 9.35
CA ALA A 204 -7.14 2.14 9.13
C ALA A 204 -5.65 2.05 8.79
N PHE A 205 -4.90 1.26 9.54
CA PHE A 205 -3.48 1.00 9.30
C PHE A 205 -3.30 -0.31 8.54
N CYS A 206 -2.57 -0.29 7.41
CA CYS A 206 -1.95 -1.50 6.89
C CYS A 206 -0.75 -1.92 7.77
N CYS A 207 -0.25 -3.14 7.61
CA CYS A 207 0.99 -3.58 8.24
C CYS A 207 2.22 -2.80 7.71
N VAL A 208 2.55 -1.67 8.32
CA VAL A 208 3.65 -0.80 7.90
C VAL A 208 5.00 -1.51 8.07
N SER A 209 5.83 -1.44 7.02
CA SER A 209 7.19 -2.00 6.94
C SER A 209 7.35 -3.53 6.98
N THR A 210 6.30 -4.34 7.09
CA THR A 210 6.43 -5.82 7.23
C THR A 210 6.59 -6.60 5.92
N GLY A 211 6.44 -5.92 4.78
CA GLY A 211 6.70 -6.48 3.45
C GLY A 211 8.12 -6.17 2.97
N GLU A 212 8.22 -5.37 1.91
CA GLU A 212 9.48 -5.02 1.25
C GLU A 212 10.53 -4.33 2.16
N PHE A 213 10.12 -3.77 3.30
CA PHE A 213 11.02 -3.06 4.21
C PHE A 213 11.56 -3.94 5.35
N GLY A 214 11.18 -5.23 5.40
CA GLY A 214 11.86 -6.24 6.22
C GLY A 214 11.64 -6.14 7.73
N PHE A 215 10.65 -5.39 8.21
CA PHE A 215 10.36 -5.33 9.64
C PHE A 215 9.65 -6.62 10.09
N PRO A 216 10.14 -7.35 11.12
CA PRO A 216 9.48 -8.58 11.58
C PRO A 216 8.04 -8.36 12.02
N ASN A 217 7.12 -9.21 11.56
CA ASN A 217 5.66 -9.03 11.76
C ASN A 217 5.24 -8.96 13.24
N ASP A 218 5.79 -9.82 14.09
CA ASP A 218 5.55 -9.87 15.54
C ASP A 218 5.98 -8.58 16.25
N ALA A 219 7.19 -8.10 15.91
CA ALA A 219 7.75 -6.89 16.44
C ALA A 219 6.99 -5.65 15.95
N ALA A 220 6.58 -5.65 14.67
CA ALA A 220 5.79 -4.57 14.09
C ALA A 220 4.40 -4.47 14.73
N ALA A 221 3.70 -5.60 14.90
CA ALA A 221 2.39 -5.66 15.54
C ALA A 221 2.46 -5.17 17.00
N THR A 222 3.51 -5.56 17.72
CA THR A 222 3.76 -5.09 19.10
C THR A 222 3.96 -3.57 19.14
N VAL A 223 4.79 -3.01 18.24
CA VAL A 223 5.03 -1.56 18.16
C VAL A 223 3.74 -0.82 17.77
N ALA A 224 3.01 -1.32 16.78
CA ALA A 224 1.77 -0.73 16.28
C ALA A 224 0.74 -0.60 17.40
N LEU A 225 0.38 -1.72 18.03
CA LEU A 225 -0.65 -1.75 19.06
C LEU A 225 -0.25 -0.97 20.32
N GLY A 226 1.00 -1.12 20.77
CA GLY A 226 1.53 -0.35 21.90
C GLY A 226 1.45 1.15 21.63
N THR A 227 1.88 1.59 20.45
CA THR A 227 1.85 3.01 20.08
C THR A 227 0.43 3.57 19.98
N ILE A 228 -0.50 2.81 19.41
CA ILE A 228 -1.91 3.23 19.30
C ILE A 228 -2.52 3.39 20.69
N ARG A 229 -2.32 2.42 21.59
CA ARG A 229 -2.83 2.47 22.98
C ARG A 229 -2.23 3.64 23.74
N ASP A 230 -0.90 3.79 23.71
CA ASP A 230 -0.18 4.87 24.38
C ASP A 230 -0.63 6.25 23.87
N TYR A 231 -0.83 6.37 22.55
CA TYR A 231 -1.32 7.61 21.96
C TYR A 231 -2.72 7.96 22.50
N LYS A 232 -3.67 7.01 22.42
CA LYS A 232 -5.04 7.23 22.89
C LYS A 232 -5.11 7.55 24.39
N GLU A 233 -4.33 6.85 25.21
CA GLU A 233 -4.25 7.11 26.66
C GLU A 233 -3.74 8.53 26.96
N ARG A 234 -2.71 8.98 26.22
CA ARG A 234 -2.07 10.28 26.46
C ARG A 234 -2.87 11.47 25.94
N THR A 235 -3.58 11.31 24.82
CA THR A 235 -4.30 12.41 24.16
C THR A 235 -5.80 12.42 24.48
N GLY A 236 -6.35 11.30 24.96
CA GLY A 236 -7.79 11.12 25.08
C GLY A 236 -8.50 11.01 23.73
N SER A 237 -7.78 10.66 22.66
CA SER A 237 -8.34 10.55 21.31
C SER A 237 -9.47 9.53 21.24
N ALA A 238 -10.57 9.93 20.60
CA ALA A 238 -11.73 9.10 20.32
C ALA A 238 -11.65 8.41 18.95
N LEU A 239 -10.50 8.44 18.27
CA LEU A 239 -10.31 7.80 16.98
C LEU A 239 -10.61 6.29 17.06
N LYS A 240 -11.44 5.81 16.15
CA LYS A 240 -11.59 4.38 15.88
C LYS A 240 -10.44 3.93 14.97
N VAL A 241 -9.71 2.91 15.40
CA VAL A 241 -8.51 2.43 14.69
C VAL A 241 -8.73 1.00 14.19
N VAL A 242 -8.60 0.81 12.89
CA VAL A 242 -8.66 -0.49 12.24
C VAL A 242 -7.25 -0.97 11.93
N LEU A 243 -6.87 -2.12 12.47
CA LEU A 243 -5.66 -2.85 12.11
C LEU A 243 -6.00 -3.75 10.92
N ASN A 244 -5.71 -3.25 9.71
CA ASN A 244 -5.91 -4.02 8.49
C ASN A 244 -4.72 -4.97 8.26
N VAL A 245 -5.05 -6.24 8.10
CA VAL A 245 -4.10 -7.32 7.82
C VAL A 245 -4.45 -7.99 6.49
N PHE A 246 -3.45 -8.61 5.86
CA PHE A 246 -3.68 -9.40 4.64
C PHE A 246 -3.41 -10.89 4.87
N THR A 247 -2.36 -11.21 5.63
CA THR A 247 -1.95 -12.60 5.86
C THR A 247 -2.60 -13.18 7.12
N ASP A 248 -2.76 -14.51 7.14
CA ASP A 248 -3.26 -15.22 8.32
C ASP A 248 -2.29 -15.11 9.52
N LEU A 249 -0.99 -14.97 9.25
CA LEU A 249 0.03 -14.73 10.27
C LEU A 249 -0.24 -13.40 10.98
N ASP A 250 -0.39 -12.31 10.23
CA ASP A 250 -0.68 -10.99 10.82
C ASP A 250 -2.01 -10.99 11.58
N LEU A 251 -3.03 -11.67 11.05
CA LEU A 251 -4.32 -11.82 11.72
C LEU A 251 -4.18 -12.52 13.08
N ARG A 252 -3.44 -13.63 13.15
CA ARG A 252 -3.19 -14.34 14.42
C ARG A 252 -2.45 -13.45 15.41
N LEU A 253 -1.35 -12.82 14.97
CA LEU A 253 -0.53 -11.95 15.82
C LEU A 253 -1.37 -10.82 16.44
N TYR A 254 -2.18 -10.13 15.64
CA TYR A 254 -3.03 -9.07 16.17
C TYR A 254 -4.15 -9.60 17.07
N ASN A 255 -4.79 -10.73 16.75
CA ASN A 255 -5.83 -11.32 17.60
C ASN A 255 -5.29 -11.74 18.96
N GLU A 256 -4.09 -12.31 19.03
CA GLU A 256 -3.44 -12.69 20.28
C GLU A 256 -3.12 -11.46 21.14
N LEU A 257 -2.54 -10.42 20.53
CA LEU A 257 -2.22 -9.16 21.21
C LEU A 257 -3.48 -8.39 21.67
N LEU A 258 -4.57 -8.44 20.91
CA LEU A 258 -5.86 -7.83 21.28
C LEU A 258 -6.59 -8.64 22.35
N GLY A 259 -6.45 -9.97 22.36
CA GLY A 259 -7.00 -10.86 23.39
C GLY A 259 -6.29 -10.80 24.75
N GLY A 260 -5.21 -10.02 24.86
CA GLY A 260 -4.42 -9.89 26.10
C GLY A 260 -3.41 -11.01 26.32
N HIS A 261 -3.14 -11.83 25.30
CA HIS A 261 -2.10 -12.85 25.34
C HIS A 261 -0.75 -12.25 24.95
N ARG A 262 0.31 -12.66 25.66
CA ARG A 262 1.68 -12.27 25.34
C ARG A 262 2.22 -13.30 24.34
N LEU A 263 2.69 -12.85 23.18
CA LEU A 263 3.34 -13.72 22.19
C LEU A 263 4.57 -14.38 22.84
N GLU A 264 4.60 -15.71 22.94
CA GLU A 264 5.79 -16.45 23.36
C GLU A 264 6.65 -16.79 22.13
N ALA A 265 7.98 -16.78 22.29
CA ALA A 265 8.91 -17.03 21.19
C ALA A 265 8.77 -18.42 20.54
N ALA A 266 8.13 -19.37 21.24
CA ALA A 266 7.90 -20.73 20.75
C ALA A 266 6.76 -20.81 19.71
N ASP A 267 5.73 -19.96 19.85
CA ASP A 267 4.59 -19.94 18.94
C ASP A 267 4.96 -19.38 17.55
N LEU A 268 6.01 -18.56 17.50
CA LEU A 268 6.53 -17.90 16.30
C LEU A 268 7.43 -18.80 15.42
N ALA A 269 8.07 -19.81 16.01
CA ALA A 269 9.10 -20.61 15.35
C ALA A 269 8.54 -21.80 14.53
N PHE A 270 7.28 -22.17 14.73
CA PHE A 270 6.69 -23.38 14.12
C PHE A 270 6.29 -23.17 12.65
N GLU A 271 6.14 -21.93 12.18
CA GLU A 271 5.58 -21.62 10.86
C GLU A 271 6.52 -20.94 9.86
N GLU A 272 7.66 -20.37 10.29
CA GLU A 272 8.72 -19.96 9.33
C GLU A 272 9.17 -21.13 8.46
N GLN A 273 9.09 -22.37 8.97
CA GLN A 273 9.38 -23.59 8.22
C GLN A 273 8.30 -23.97 7.19
N HIS A 274 7.05 -23.54 7.36
CA HIS A 274 5.93 -23.86 6.46
C HIS A 274 5.60 -22.72 5.47
N ALA A 275 5.93 -21.47 5.79
CA ALA A 275 5.82 -20.34 4.85
C ALA A 275 6.85 -20.42 3.71
N ASP A 276 7.99 -21.10 3.91
CA ASP A 276 9.01 -21.32 2.88
C ASP A 276 8.61 -22.40 1.85
N GLU A 277 7.71 -23.32 2.19
CA GLU A 277 7.21 -24.34 1.25
C GLU A 277 6.27 -23.75 0.19
N HIS A 278 5.35 -22.86 0.57
CA HIS A 278 4.49 -22.15 -0.40
C HIS A 278 5.24 -21.12 -1.26
N ARG A 279 6.41 -20.62 -0.83
CA ARG A 279 7.28 -19.76 -1.66
C ARG A 279 8.09 -20.54 -2.70
N ARG A 280 8.23 -21.87 -2.55
CA ARG A 280 9.03 -22.71 -3.46
C ARG A 280 8.23 -23.20 -4.67
N GLU A 281 6.91 -23.40 -4.53
CA GLU A 281 6.07 -23.90 -5.62
C GLU A 281 5.83 -22.87 -6.75
N ASP A 282 6.02 -21.58 -6.49
CA ASP A 282 5.79 -20.49 -7.47
C ASP A 282 7.07 -19.88 -8.11
N ARG A 283 8.25 -20.51 -7.94
CA ARG A 283 9.46 -20.06 -8.65
C ARG A 283 9.49 -20.60 -10.09
N PRO A 284 9.61 -19.74 -11.12
CA PRO A 284 9.89 -20.24 -12.46
C PRO A 284 11.28 -20.89 -12.49
N ALA A 285 11.39 -22.04 -13.16
CA ALA A 285 12.62 -22.81 -13.25
C ALA A 285 13.82 -21.95 -13.72
N PRO A 286 15.03 -22.17 -13.18
CA PRO A 286 16.20 -21.40 -13.56
C PRO A 286 16.51 -21.66 -15.04
N ARG A 287 16.50 -20.59 -15.85
CA ARG A 287 16.94 -20.68 -17.25
C ARG A 287 18.45 -20.94 -17.26
N GLY A 288 18.80 -22.19 -17.56
CA GLY A 288 20.18 -22.62 -17.80
C GLY A 288 20.84 -21.79 -18.89
N GLY A 289 22.03 -21.29 -18.59
CA GLY A 289 22.81 -20.46 -19.50
C GLY A 289 23.26 -21.19 -20.76
N ARG A 290 23.45 -20.41 -21.82
CA ARG A 290 24.44 -20.72 -22.85
C ARG A 290 25.30 -19.48 -23.08
N HIS A 291 26.55 -19.61 -22.68
CA HIS A 291 27.67 -18.83 -23.20
C HIS A 291 27.69 -18.86 -24.73
N ARG A 292 27.92 -17.72 -25.36
CA ARG A 292 28.83 -17.63 -26.50
C ARG A 292 29.79 -16.46 -26.33
N THR A 293 31.03 -16.79 -26.60
CA THR A 293 32.29 -16.09 -26.40
C THR A 293 32.57 -15.04 -27.48
N ARG A 294 33.24 -13.97 -27.05
CA ARG A 294 34.27 -13.14 -27.72
C ARG A 294 34.24 -12.98 -29.25
N LEU A 295 34.26 -11.71 -29.69
CA LEU A 295 35.23 -11.28 -30.69
C LEU A 295 35.81 -9.92 -30.34
N ASP A 296 37.14 -9.94 -30.30
CA ASP A 296 38.11 -8.90 -30.08
C ASP A 296 38.43 -8.29 -31.46
N CYS A 297 38.38 -6.96 -31.61
CA CYS A 297 38.95 -6.26 -32.77
C CYS A 297 39.55 -4.94 -32.31
N ARG A 298 40.87 -4.94 -32.11
CA ARG A 298 41.73 -3.76 -32.21
C ARG A 298 41.85 -3.34 -33.69
N GLY A 299 41.96 -2.03 -33.93
CA GLY A 299 42.86 -1.49 -34.96
C GLY A 299 42.30 -0.44 -35.93
N GLY A 300 42.71 0.81 -35.74
CA GLY A 300 43.35 1.63 -36.78
C GLY A 300 42.47 2.45 -37.73
N GLY A 301 42.60 3.78 -37.62
CA GLY A 301 42.10 4.79 -38.56
C GLY A 301 42.14 6.16 -37.91
#